data_AF-A0A3L6RGH5-F1
#
_entry.id   AF-A0A3L6RGH5-F1
#
_cell.length_a   1.000
_cell.length_b   1.000
_cell.length_c   1.000
_cell.angle_alpha   90.00
_cell.angle_beta   90.00
_cell.angle_gamma   90.00
#
_symmetry.space_group_name_H-M   'P 1'
#
loop_
_entity.id
_entity.type
_entity.pdbx_description
1 polymer ?
#
loop_
_entity_poly.entity_id
_entity_poly.type
_entity_poly.pdbx_seq_one_letter_code
_entity_poly.pdbx_strand_id
1 'polypeptide(L)'
;MVSRKTFLTYLQRTSVIETFQSQADNTKAGITIFVPRDSAFATLAIGSLSKAQLKSLVLYHALPRFYSLAEVGSLRRRNPVATFAGSQYTLNVSDDIGTVLVRSAWSNARIGSTVCATAPVEAYEVDKVLLPSQIFKSEPVLV
;
A
#
# COMPACT_ATOMS: atom_id res chain seq x y z
N MET A 1 -9.27 -17.79 8.80
CA MET A 1 -9.65 -17.13 7.54
C MET A 1 -9.02 -15.75 7.54
N VAL A 2 -8.14 -15.43 6.59
CA VAL A 2 -7.48 -14.12 6.52
C VAL A 2 -8.43 -13.14 5.83
N SER A 3 -9.05 -12.24 6.59
CA SER A 3 -10.00 -11.24 6.08
C SER A 3 -9.27 -9.97 5.61
N ARG A 4 -9.75 -9.36 4.51
CA ARG A 4 -9.20 -8.16 3.85
C ARG A 4 -10.28 -7.11 3.57
N LYS A 5 -11.39 -7.17 4.32
CA LYS A 5 -12.58 -6.36 4.06
C LYS A 5 -12.37 -4.90 4.44
N THR A 6 -11.56 -4.63 5.46
CA THR A 6 -11.34 -3.27 5.98
C THR A 6 -10.73 -2.36 4.92
N PHE A 7 -9.67 -2.82 4.25
CA PHE A 7 -9.02 -2.04 3.19
C PHE A 7 -9.96 -1.80 2.00
N LEU A 8 -10.74 -2.81 1.59
CA LEU A 8 -11.74 -2.67 0.53
C LEU A 8 -12.81 -1.63 0.90
N THR A 9 -13.31 -1.65 2.13
CA THR A 9 -14.26 -0.65 2.62
C THR A 9 -13.66 0.77 2.55
N TYR A 10 -12.39 0.95 2.88
CA TYR A 10 -11.74 2.26 2.75
C TYR A 10 -11.60 2.70 1.29
N LEU A 11 -11.19 1.80 0.38
CA LEU A 11 -11.15 2.06 -1.07
C LEU A 11 -12.49 2.57 -1.60
N GLN A 12 -13.60 1.95 -1.18
CA GLN A 12 -14.96 2.34 -1.57
C GLN A 12 -15.36 3.69 -0.96
N ARG A 13 -15.13 3.91 0.34
CA ARG A 13 -15.49 5.17 1.04
C ARG A 13 -14.75 6.39 0.49
N THR A 14 -13.56 6.20 -0.07
CA THR A 14 -12.72 7.27 -0.62
C THR A 14 -12.78 7.39 -2.15
N SER A 15 -13.59 6.56 -2.83
CA SER A 15 -13.64 6.44 -4.30
C SER A 15 -12.28 6.16 -4.95
N VAL A 16 -11.34 5.57 -4.20
CA VAL A 16 -10.02 5.22 -4.74
C VAL A 16 -10.11 3.97 -5.62
N ILE A 17 -11.13 3.13 -5.41
CA ILE A 17 -11.39 1.99 -6.29
C ILE A 17 -11.56 2.40 -7.75
N GLU A 18 -12.28 3.50 -8.02
CA GLU A 18 -12.48 4.06 -9.36
C GLU A 18 -11.17 4.60 -9.95
N THR A 19 -10.31 5.17 -9.09
CA THR A 19 -8.99 5.66 -9.50
C THR A 19 -8.09 4.51 -9.94
N PHE A 20 -8.08 3.40 -9.18
CA PHE A 20 -7.28 2.21 -9.50
C PHE A 20 -7.82 1.48 -10.73
N GLN A 21 -9.14 1.37 -10.87
CA GLN A 21 -9.78 0.84 -12.08
C GLN A 21 -9.42 1.69 -13.31
N SER A 22 -9.54 3.02 -13.22
CA SER A 22 -9.15 3.90 -14.33
C SER A 22 -7.68 3.76 -14.71
N GLN A 23 -6.76 3.63 -13.74
CA GLN A 23 -5.35 3.36 -14.01
C GLN A 23 -5.17 2.04 -14.77
N ALA A 24 -5.84 0.98 -14.30
CA ALA A 24 -5.76 -0.36 -14.88
C ALA A 24 -6.32 -0.40 -16.31
N ASP A 25 -7.50 0.20 -16.53
CA ASP A 25 -8.24 0.09 -17.78
C ASP A 25 -7.75 1.07 -18.85
N ASN A 26 -7.33 2.27 -18.44
CA ASN A 26 -7.06 3.37 -19.37
C ASN A 26 -5.57 3.66 -19.58
N THR A 27 -4.67 2.94 -18.90
CA THR A 27 -3.22 3.13 -19.05
C THR A 27 -2.52 1.82 -19.38
N LYS A 28 -1.36 1.93 -20.04
CA LYS A 28 -0.47 0.77 -20.26
C LYS A 28 0.48 0.51 -19.09
N ALA A 29 0.42 1.32 -18.02
CA ALA A 29 1.36 1.24 -16.91
C ALA A 29 0.98 0.15 -15.90
N GLY A 30 -0.33 -0.10 -15.74
CA GLY A 30 -0.87 -0.98 -14.70
C GLY A 30 -0.67 -0.44 -13.29
N ILE A 31 -0.89 -1.31 -12.30
CA ILE A 31 -0.90 -0.94 -10.88
C ILE A 31 -0.40 -2.09 -10.01
N THR A 32 0.33 -1.75 -8.94
CA THR A 32 0.70 -2.67 -7.86
C THR A 32 0.08 -2.18 -6.56
N ILE A 33 -0.64 -3.04 -5.84
CA ILE A 33 -1.38 -2.68 -4.62
C ILE A 33 -0.85 -3.51 -3.44
N PHE A 34 -0.46 -2.85 -2.36
CA PHE A 34 -0.12 -3.47 -1.09
C PHE A 34 -1.36 -3.49 -0.20
N VAL A 35 -1.95 -4.66 0.01
CA VAL A 35 -3.23 -4.85 0.70
C VAL A 35 -2.97 -5.27 2.15
N PRO A 36 -3.17 -4.40 3.15
CA PRO A 36 -3.00 -4.81 4.55
C PRO A 36 -4.09 -5.81 4.94
N ARG A 37 -3.72 -6.84 5.71
CA ARG A 37 -4.70 -7.75 6.35
C ARG A 37 -5.58 -6.99 7.33
N ASP A 38 -6.79 -7.47 7.60
CA ASP A 38 -7.69 -6.82 8.57
C ASP A 38 -7.06 -6.70 9.97
N SER A 39 -6.23 -7.67 10.39
CA SER A 39 -5.49 -7.60 11.66
C SER A 39 -4.44 -6.50 11.72
N ALA A 40 -3.93 -6.02 10.57
CA ALA A 40 -2.99 -4.90 10.53
C ALA A 40 -3.64 -3.57 10.96
N PHE A 41 -4.98 -3.49 10.90
CA PHE A 41 -5.75 -2.31 11.30
C PHE A 41 -6.13 -2.33 12.78
N ALA A 42 -6.11 -3.50 13.43
CA ALA A 42 -6.53 -3.64 14.82
C ALA A 42 -5.72 -2.75 15.77
N THR A 43 -4.44 -2.58 15.45
CA THR A 43 -3.49 -1.83 16.27
C THR A 43 -3.42 -0.35 15.93
N LEU A 44 -4.21 0.17 14.99
CA LEU A 44 -4.07 1.54 14.51
C LEU A 44 -5.38 2.33 14.60
N ALA A 45 -5.33 3.48 15.28
CA ALA A 45 -6.45 4.42 15.39
C ALA A 45 -6.71 5.19 14.07
N ILE A 46 -7.09 4.50 12.99
CA ILE A 46 -7.44 5.12 11.69
C ILE A 46 -8.73 5.96 11.78
N GLY A 47 -9.59 5.70 12.77
CA GLY A 47 -10.91 6.35 12.90
C GLY A 47 -10.88 7.88 13.02
N SER A 48 -9.74 8.47 13.39
CA SER A 48 -9.56 9.92 13.51
C SER A 48 -9.16 10.62 12.20
N LEU A 49 -8.85 9.88 11.14
CA LEU A 49 -8.44 10.46 9.87
C LEU A 49 -9.62 11.13 9.15
N SER A 50 -9.40 12.34 8.64
CA SER A 50 -10.31 12.97 7.69
C SER A 50 -10.46 12.12 6.42
N LYS A 51 -11.56 12.31 5.67
CA LYS A 51 -11.77 11.64 4.38
C LYS A 51 -10.59 11.86 3.40
N ALA A 52 -10.01 13.05 3.39
CA ALA A 52 -8.86 13.38 2.55
C ALA A 52 -7.60 12.63 2.98
N GLN A 53 -7.30 12.58 4.29
CA GLN A 53 -6.18 11.79 4.82
C GLN A 53 -6.37 10.29 4.54
N LEU A 54 -7.59 9.76 4.76
CA LEU A 54 -7.88 8.36 4.44
C LEU A 54 -7.69 8.06 2.96
N LYS A 55 -8.12 8.98 2.06
CA LYS A 55 -7.87 8.86 0.62
C LYS A 55 -6.37 8.79 0.31
N SER A 56 -5.58 9.72 0.84
CA SER A 56 -4.11 9.72 0.66
C SER A 56 -3.46 8.45 1.24
N LEU A 57 -3.93 7.96 2.38
CA LEU A 57 -3.44 6.72 2.99
C LEU A 57 -3.69 5.50 2.09
N VAL A 58 -4.88 5.38 1.52
CA VAL A 58 -5.22 4.26 0.64
C VAL A 58 -4.47 4.35 -0.68
N LEU A 59 -4.30 5.55 -1.25
CA LEU A 59 -3.46 5.76 -2.43
C LEU A 59 -1.97 5.46 -2.16
N TYR A 60 -1.50 5.70 -0.93
CA TYR A 60 -0.14 5.40 -0.51
C TYR A 60 0.18 3.90 -0.53
N HIS A 61 -0.84 3.05 -0.46
CA HIS A 61 -0.72 1.60 -0.55
C HIS A 61 -0.66 1.09 -2.00
N ALA A 62 -0.46 1.94 -3.00
CA ALA A 62 -0.30 1.51 -4.38
C ALA A 62 0.85 2.21 -5.11
N LEU A 63 1.45 1.52 -6.07
CA LEU A 63 2.39 2.06 -7.04
C LEU A 63 1.67 2.24 -8.38
N PRO A 64 1.85 3.37 -9.09
CA PRO A 64 1.17 3.65 -10.36
C PRO A 64 1.78 2.88 -11.56
N ARG A 65 2.25 1.66 -11.31
CA ARG A 65 2.84 0.77 -12.29
C ARG A 65 2.72 -0.68 -11.84
N PHE A 66 2.55 -1.58 -12.80
CA PHE A 66 2.62 -3.02 -12.60
C PHE A 66 4.06 -3.43 -12.27
N TYR A 67 4.24 -4.15 -11.18
CA TYR A 67 5.47 -4.80 -10.77
C TYR A 67 5.14 -6.19 -10.25
N SER A 68 5.71 -7.21 -10.87
CA SER A 68 5.77 -8.55 -10.27
C SER A 68 6.54 -8.50 -8.95
N LEU A 69 6.38 -9.52 -8.09
CA LEU A 69 7.05 -9.57 -6.80
C LEU A 69 8.58 -9.44 -6.90
N ALA A 70 9.19 -10.05 -7.92
CA ALA A 70 10.62 -9.95 -8.18
C ALA A 70 11.04 -8.52 -8.59
N GLU A 71 10.21 -7.83 -9.37
CA GLU A 71 10.43 -6.44 -9.73
C GLU A 71 10.25 -5.51 -8.53
N VAL A 72 9.24 -5.75 -7.68
CA VAL A 72 9.09 -5.04 -6.40
C VAL A 72 10.37 -5.17 -5.58
N GLY A 73 10.90 -6.37 -5.40
CA GLY A 73 12.17 -6.59 -4.69
C GLY A 73 13.36 -5.85 -5.33
N SER A 74 13.35 -5.69 -6.65
CA SER A 74 14.39 -4.94 -7.39
C SER A 74 14.30 -3.42 -7.21
N LEU A 75 13.13 -2.89 -6.80
CA LEU A 75 12.94 -1.45 -6.52
C LEU A 75 13.84 -0.94 -5.40
N ARG A 76 14.40 -1.80 -4.55
CA ARG A 76 15.39 -1.42 -3.53
C ARG A 76 16.57 -0.62 -4.11
N ARG A 77 16.92 -0.85 -5.39
CA ARG A 77 17.98 -0.14 -6.12
C ARG A 77 17.59 1.27 -6.55
N ARG A 78 16.31 1.64 -6.38
CA ARG A 78 15.70 2.90 -6.83
C ARG A 78 14.93 3.59 -5.69
N ASN A 79 15.23 3.24 -4.44
CA ASN A 79 14.64 3.93 -3.29
C ASN A 79 15.03 5.43 -3.31
N PRO A 80 14.12 6.33 -2.90
CA PRO A 80 12.73 6.07 -2.53
C PRO A 80 11.79 5.96 -3.75
N VAL A 81 10.75 5.14 -3.65
CA VAL A 81 9.78 4.88 -4.72
C VAL A 81 8.50 5.69 -4.48
N ALA A 82 8.09 6.49 -5.47
CA ALA A 82 6.83 7.25 -5.39
C ALA A 82 5.60 6.33 -5.48
N THR A 83 4.61 6.62 -4.66
CA THR A 83 3.32 5.92 -4.63
C THR A 83 2.26 6.66 -5.45
N PHE A 84 1.07 6.06 -5.57
CA PHE A 84 -0.08 6.69 -6.20
C PHE A 84 -0.54 7.96 -5.46
N ALA A 85 -0.19 8.14 -4.19
CA ALA A 85 -0.52 9.34 -3.43
C ALA A 85 0.27 10.60 -3.85
N GLY A 86 1.28 10.44 -4.71
CA GLY A 86 2.08 11.54 -5.27
C GLY A 86 3.56 11.47 -4.90
N SER A 87 4.39 12.32 -5.51
CA SER A 87 5.86 12.29 -5.40
C SER A 87 6.40 12.49 -3.98
N GLN A 88 5.68 13.22 -3.13
CA GLN A 88 6.01 13.39 -1.71
C GLN A 88 5.74 12.14 -0.87
N TYR A 89 4.88 11.23 -1.34
CA TYR A 89 4.49 10.01 -0.66
C TYR A 89 5.31 8.84 -1.21
N THR A 90 6.41 8.54 -0.54
CA THR A 90 7.35 7.53 -1.00
C THR A 90 7.48 6.35 -0.05
N LEU A 91 7.86 5.19 -0.60
CA LEU A 91 8.17 3.96 0.11
C LEU A 91 9.60 3.53 -0.18
N ASN A 92 10.23 2.85 0.76
CA ASN A 92 11.49 2.16 0.53
C ASN A 92 11.23 0.65 0.46
N VAL A 93 11.88 -0.02 -0.48
CA VAL A 93 11.89 -1.50 -0.53
C VAL A 93 13.22 -2.01 0.01
N SER A 94 13.17 -3.05 0.83
CA SER A 94 14.34 -3.80 1.28
C SER A 94 14.03 -5.29 1.24
N ASP A 95 15.02 -6.10 1.60
CA ASP A 95 14.81 -7.52 1.88
C ASP A 95 15.35 -7.88 3.26
N ASP A 96 14.77 -8.93 3.83
CA ASP A 96 15.23 -9.59 5.04
C ASP A 96 15.15 -11.10 4.83
N ILE A 97 16.30 -11.75 4.71
CA ILE A 97 16.44 -13.20 4.51
C ILE A 97 15.50 -13.69 3.39
N GLY A 98 15.60 -13.07 2.21
CA GLY A 98 14.80 -13.44 1.02
C GLY A 98 13.34 -12.98 1.05
N THR A 99 12.91 -12.28 2.11
CA THR A 99 11.56 -11.72 2.23
C THR A 99 11.57 -10.26 1.81
N VAL A 100 10.72 -9.87 0.85
CA VAL A 100 10.58 -8.46 0.44
C VAL A 100 9.83 -7.67 1.52
N LEU A 101 10.40 -6.54 1.92
CA LEU A 101 9.85 -5.61 2.89
C LEU A 101 9.53 -4.28 2.21
N VAL A 102 8.38 -3.70 2.54
CA VAL A 102 7.94 -2.38 2.09
C VAL A 102 7.88 -1.46 3.30
N ARG A 103 8.68 -0.40 3.27
CA ARG A 103 8.93 0.50 4.41
C ARG A 103 8.33 1.87 4.16
N SER A 104 7.61 2.36 5.15
CA SER A 104 7.16 3.74 5.25
C SER A 104 7.86 4.43 6.43
N ALA A 105 7.43 5.64 6.80
CA ALA A 105 8.03 6.37 7.93
C ALA A 105 7.91 5.61 9.27
N TRP A 106 6.73 5.04 9.54
CA TRP A 106 6.41 4.39 10.83
C TRP A 106 6.04 2.92 10.69
N SER A 107 6.37 2.28 9.57
CA SER A 107 6.01 0.88 9.31
C SER A 107 7.06 0.18 8.45
N ASN A 108 7.28 -1.09 8.78
CA ASN A 108 8.12 -2.02 8.02
C ASN A 108 7.28 -3.27 7.77
N ALA A 109 6.60 -3.29 6.62
CA ALA A 109 5.59 -4.28 6.28
C ALA A 109 6.20 -5.41 5.44
N ARG A 110 5.93 -6.66 5.83
CA ARG A 110 6.33 -7.85 5.10
C ARG A 110 5.29 -8.18 4.04
N ILE A 111 5.75 -8.39 2.80
CA ILE A 111 4.90 -8.97 1.77
C ILE A 111 4.66 -10.45 2.10
N GLY A 112 3.38 -10.82 2.17
CA GLY A 112 2.90 -12.17 2.42
C GLY A 112 2.44 -12.85 1.14
N SER A 113 1.15 -13.15 1.07
CA SER A 113 0.55 -13.86 -0.07
C SER A 113 0.22 -12.92 -1.24
N THR A 114 0.16 -13.48 -2.45
CA THR A 114 -0.39 -12.77 -3.61
C THR A 114 -1.92 -12.76 -3.52
N VAL A 115 -2.51 -11.58 -3.52
CA VAL A 115 -3.97 -11.36 -3.52
C VAL A 115 -4.53 -11.45 -4.94
N CYS A 116 -3.82 -10.85 -5.90
CA CYS A 116 -4.14 -10.85 -7.32
C CYS A 116 -2.83 -10.75 -8.10
N ALA A 117 -2.69 -11.52 -9.18
CA ALA A 117 -1.57 -11.43 -10.11
C ALA A 117 -2.11 -11.59 -11.52
N THR A 118 -2.82 -10.57 -11.99
CA THR A 118 -3.45 -10.57 -13.31
C THR A 118 -3.26 -9.21 -13.92
N ALA A 119 -2.37 -9.11 -14.90
CA ALA A 119 -2.12 -7.87 -15.62
C ALA A 119 -3.45 -7.26 -16.10
N PRO A 120 -3.67 -5.94 -15.89
CA PRO A 120 -2.68 -4.94 -15.48
C PRO A 120 -2.60 -4.68 -13.95
N VAL A 121 -3.12 -5.59 -13.11
CA VAL A 121 -3.19 -5.44 -11.64
C VAL A 121 -2.38 -6.52 -10.91
N GLU A 122 -1.43 -6.09 -10.09
CA GLU A 122 -0.79 -6.91 -9.05
C GLU A 122 -1.25 -6.44 -7.69
N ALA A 123 -1.59 -7.37 -6.80
CA ALA A 123 -1.93 -7.07 -5.43
C ALA A 123 -1.24 -8.05 -4.49
N TYR A 124 -0.48 -7.51 -3.54
CA TYR A 124 0.28 -8.27 -2.55
C TYR A 124 -0.26 -7.98 -1.17
N GLU A 125 -0.49 -9.03 -0.41
CA GLU A 125 -0.86 -8.90 0.98
C GLU A 125 0.32 -8.39 1.80
N VAL A 126 0.07 -7.48 2.74
CA VAL A 126 1.07 -7.01 3.71
C VAL A 126 0.56 -7.17 5.14
N ASP A 127 1.47 -7.44 6.06
CA ASP A 127 1.15 -7.69 7.47
C ASP A 127 0.98 -6.42 8.32
N LYS A 128 1.36 -5.25 7.79
CA LYS A 128 1.22 -3.94 8.44
C LYS A 128 0.64 -2.91 7.49
N VAL A 129 -0.04 -1.92 8.05
CA VAL A 129 -0.45 -0.70 7.33
C VAL A 129 0.79 0.14 7.04
N LEU A 130 0.93 0.67 5.83
CA LEU A 130 1.96 1.63 5.44
C LEU A 130 1.53 3.03 5.92
N LEU A 131 2.43 3.69 6.64
CA LEU A 131 2.16 4.93 7.38
C LEU A 131 3.05 6.08 6.87
N PRO A 132 2.50 7.00 6.05
CA PRO A 132 3.25 8.13 5.52
C PRO A 132 3.40 9.26 6.54
N SER A 133 4.57 9.89 6.59
CA SER A 133 4.87 11.01 7.51
C SER A 133 4.06 12.29 7.20
N GLN A 134 3.45 12.36 6.02
CA GLN A 134 2.53 13.44 5.65
C GLN A 134 1.25 13.39 6.50
N ILE A 135 0.80 12.20 6.89
CA ILE A 135 -0.41 11.97 7.69
C ILE A 135 -0.05 11.78 9.17
N PHE A 136 0.96 10.94 9.44
CA PHE A 136 1.37 10.57 10.80
C PHE A 136 2.65 11.33 11.17
N LYS A 137 2.53 12.34 12.04
CA LYS A 137 3.67 13.19 12.45
C LYS A 137 4.58 12.55 13.49
N SER A 138 4.08 11.55 14.20
CA SER A 138 4.82 10.72 15.15
C SER A 138 4.44 9.26 14.91
N GLU A 139 5.22 8.34 15.47
CA GLU A 139 4.86 6.92 15.52
C GLU A 139 3.47 6.79 16.16
N PRO A 140 2.49 6.20 15.46
CA PRO A 140 1.18 6.00 16.05
C PRO A 140 1.29 5.02 17.21
N VAL A 141 0.68 5.38 18.35
CA VAL A 141 0.56 4.46 19.47
C VAL A 141 -0.31 3.29 19.00
N LEU A 142 0.29 2.09 19.03
CA LEU A 142 -0.44 0.88 18.69
C LEU A 142 -1.39 0.54 19.83
N VAL A 143 -2.68 0.38 19.53
CA VAL A 143 -3.73 0.03 20.49
C VAL A 143 -3.92 -1.47 20.64
#